data_AF-W9E9I9-F1
#
_entry.id   AF-W9E9I9-F1
#
_cell.length_a   1.000
_cell.length_b   1.000
_cell.length_c   1.000
_cell.angle_alpha   90.00
_cell.angle_beta   90.00
_cell.angle_gamma   90.00
#
_symmetry.space_group_name_H-M   'P 1'
#
loop_
_entity.id
_entity.type
_entity.pdbx_description
1 polymer ?
#
loop_
_entity_poly.entity_id
_entity_poly.type
_entity_poly.pdbx_seq_one_letter_code
_entity_poly.pdbx_strand_id
1 'polypeptide(L)'
;MEKLYSILDPYINWWNDEGEEKNLEAKNALKEFYTELKKLKPSEKYERRDMLHMSYIFHLVKIKKALDERKYMRACNEIISLIYYEPFMQGRIYYNVLNLLEKEVVQDFD
;
A
#
# COMPACT_ATOMS: atom_id res chain seq x y z
N MET A 1 6.11 9.67 7.76
CA MET A 1 6.09 9.06 6.41
C MET A 1 7.33 8.23 6.16
N GLU A 2 8.54 8.71 6.49
CA GLU A 2 9.79 7.96 6.33
C GLU A 2 9.75 6.53 6.89
N LYS A 3 9.23 6.35 8.12
CA LYS A 3 9.05 5.01 8.73
C LYS A 3 8.17 4.07 7.90
N LEU A 4 7.07 4.57 7.34
CA LEU A 4 6.18 3.74 6.51
C LEU A 4 6.86 3.36 5.19
N TYR A 5 7.61 4.30 4.62
CA TYR A 5 8.35 4.09 3.39
C TYR A 5 9.45 3.03 3.58
N SER A 6 10.22 3.12 4.66
CA SER A 6 11.33 2.20 4.94
C SER A 6 10.90 0.74 5.16
N ILE A 7 9.64 0.50 5.53
CA ILE A 7 9.11 -0.87 5.69
C ILE A 7 8.97 -1.56 4.32
N LEU A 8 8.52 -0.82 3.29
CA LEU A 8 8.20 -1.38 1.97
C LEU A 8 9.33 -1.25 0.97
N ASP A 9 10.17 -0.21 1.09
CA ASP A 9 11.23 0.12 0.13
C ASP A 9 12.19 -1.04 -0.18
N PRO A 10 12.64 -1.87 0.77
CA PRO A 10 13.52 -3.00 0.48
C PRO A 10 12.88 -4.10 -0.40
N TYR A 11 11.56 -4.06 -0.55
CA TYR A 11 10.76 -5.10 -1.20
C TYR A 11 10.06 -4.61 -2.46
N ILE A 12 10.36 -3.39 -2.94
CA ILE A 12 9.76 -2.89 -4.18
C ILE A 12 10.34 -3.64 -5.37
N ASN A 13 9.49 -4.37 -6.08
CA ASN A 13 9.85 -4.95 -7.35
C ASN A 13 8.60 -5.07 -8.22
N TRP A 14 8.60 -4.33 -9.34
CA TRP A 14 7.50 -4.35 -10.30
C TRP A 14 7.26 -5.72 -10.92
N TRP A 15 8.33 -6.47 -11.19
CA TRP A 15 8.31 -7.77 -11.87
C TRP A 15 8.03 -8.93 -10.92
N ASN A 16 8.29 -8.75 -9.61
CA ASN A 16 8.10 -9.77 -8.59
C ASN A 16 8.88 -11.07 -8.91
N ASP A 17 10.14 -10.91 -9.33
CA ASP A 17 10.98 -11.97 -9.90
C ASP A 17 12.16 -12.39 -9.00
N GLU A 18 12.19 -11.94 -7.74
CA GLU A 18 13.24 -12.30 -6.77
C GLU A 18 12.99 -13.61 -6.00
N GLY A 19 11.95 -14.35 -6.40
CA GLY A 19 11.62 -15.66 -5.84
C GLY A 19 10.59 -15.63 -4.70
N GLU A 20 10.09 -16.82 -4.35
CA GLU A 20 8.95 -16.98 -3.43
C GLU A 20 9.29 -16.55 -1.99
N GLU A 21 10.51 -16.84 -1.52
CA GLU A 21 10.96 -16.44 -0.18
C GLU A 21 10.85 -14.92 0.01
N LYS A 22 11.40 -14.15 -0.95
CA LYS A 22 11.36 -12.69 -0.89
C LYS A 22 9.95 -12.12 -1.11
N ASN A 23 9.13 -12.81 -1.90
CA ASN A 23 7.71 -12.48 -2.03
C ASN A 23 6.95 -12.64 -0.71
N LEU A 24 7.23 -13.68 0.07
CA LEU A 24 6.65 -13.87 1.41
C LEU A 24 7.19 -12.87 2.43
N GLU A 25 8.47 -12.50 2.36
CA GLU A 25 9.00 -11.38 3.16
C GLU A 25 8.27 -10.07 2.86
N ALA A 26 8.00 -9.79 1.57
CA ALA A 26 7.20 -8.64 1.17
C ALA A 26 5.77 -8.69 1.73
N LYS A 27 5.14 -9.87 1.79
CA LYS A 27 3.84 -10.06 2.47
C LYS A 27 3.92 -9.67 3.95
N ASN A 28 4.99 -10.06 4.63
CA ASN A 28 5.19 -9.71 6.05
C ASN A 28 5.42 -8.20 6.21
N ALA A 29 6.17 -7.57 5.31
CA ALA A 29 6.35 -6.12 5.28
C ALA A 29 5.02 -5.38 5.08
N LEU A 30 4.11 -5.88 4.25
CA LEU A 30 2.76 -5.32 4.10
C LEU A 30 1.93 -5.40 5.40
N LYS A 31 2.06 -6.50 6.17
CA LYS A 31 1.42 -6.64 7.50
C LYS A 31 1.98 -5.66 8.51
N GLU A 32 3.31 -5.50 8.52
CA GLU A 32 3.98 -4.52 9.39
C GLU A 32 3.56 -3.09 9.03
N PHE A 33 3.56 -2.77 7.74
CA PHE A 33 3.10 -1.49 7.22
C PHE A 33 1.66 -1.19 7.64
N TYR A 34 0.75 -2.15 7.49
CA TYR A 34 -0.65 -2.01 7.97
C TYR A 34 -0.69 -1.69 9.46
N THR A 35 0.07 -2.42 10.27
CA THR A 35 0.12 -2.24 11.73
C THR A 35 0.62 -0.85 12.10
N GLU A 36 1.65 -0.35 11.44
CA GLU A 36 2.19 0.99 11.66
C GLU A 36 1.26 2.10 11.14
N LEU A 37 0.64 1.89 9.96
CA LEU A 37 -0.31 2.84 9.39
C LEU A 37 -1.54 3.04 10.29
N LYS A 38 -2.04 1.95 10.89
CA LYS A 38 -3.19 1.96 11.79
C LYS A 38 -2.94 2.74 13.09
N LYS A 39 -1.68 2.90 13.51
CA LYS A 39 -1.31 3.73 14.67
C LYS A 39 -1.38 5.23 14.36
N LEU A 40 -1.36 5.60 13.09
CA LEU A 40 -1.46 6.99 12.65
C LEU A 40 -2.93 7.43 12.57
N LYS A 41 -3.14 8.74 12.47
CA LYS A 41 -4.44 9.33 12.15
C LYS A 41 -4.38 9.98 10.77
N PRO A 42 -5.47 9.95 9.98
CA PRO A 42 -5.53 10.69 8.73
C PRO A 42 -5.35 12.21 8.98
N SER A 43 -4.88 12.92 7.97
CA SER A 43 -4.77 14.38 8.02
C SER A 43 -6.15 15.02 8.15
N GLU A 44 -6.30 15.92 9.12
CA GLU A 44 -7.50 16.76 9.28
C GLU A 44 -7.58 17.84 8.19
N LYS A 45 -6.44 18.22 7.61
CA LYS A 45 -6.36 19.21 6.54
C LYS A 45 -6.63 18.54 5.20
N TYR A 46 -7.67 19.01 4.51
CA TYR A 46 -7.99 18.58 3.16
C TYR A 46 -7.05 19.24 2.15
N GLU A 47 -6.18 18.45 1.52
CA GLU A 47 -5.36 18.93 0.41
C GLU A 47 -6.23 19.03 -0.86
N ARG A 48 -6.54 20.25 -1.28
CA ARG A 48 -7.07 20.52 -2.63
C ARG A 48 -5.87 20.63 -3.57
N ARG A 49 -5.50 19.53 -4.22
CA ARG A 49 -4.72 19.61 -5.47
C ARG A 49 -5.72 19.71 -6.62
N ASP A 50 -5.45 20.55 -7.62
CA ASP A 50 -6.24 20.74 -8.84
C ASP A 50 -6.26 19.49 -9.77
N MET A 51 -6.00 18.31 -9.23
CA MET A 51 -5.93 17.05 -9.96
C MET A 51 -7.14 16.18 -9.64
N LEU A 52 -7.63 15.51 -10.69
CA LEU A 52 -8.72 14.53 -10.70
C LEU A 52 -8.83 13.83 -9.34
N HIS A 53 -9.85 14.19 -8.56
CA HIS A 53 -10.03 13.75 -7.18
C HIS A 53 -9.96 12.23 -6.94
N MET A 54 -10.00 11.44 -7.99
CA MET A 54 -10.06 9.97 -8.00
C MET A 54 -8.82 9.32 -8.65
N SER A 55 -7.75 10.06 -8.94
CA SER A 55 -6.52 9.50 -9.52
C SER A 55 -5.92 8.37 -8.67
N TYR A 56 -6.04 8.47 -7.34
CA TYR A 56 -5.63 7.42 -6.40
C TYR A 56 -6.32 6.06 -6.63
N ILE A 57 -7.48 6.01 -7.29
CA ILE A 57 -8.18 4.74 -7.59
C ILE A 57 -7.37 3.89 -8.56
N PHE A 58 -6.65 4.50 -9.51
CA PHE A 58 -5.78 3.74 -10.41
C PHE A 58 -4.70 2.98 -9.63
N HIS A 59 -4.15 3.58 -8.57
CA HIS A 59 -3.23 2.90 -7.67
C HIS A 59 -3.93 1.79 -6.88
N LEU A 60 -5.10 2.05 -6.29
CA LEU A 60 -5.85 1.02 -5.54
C LEU A 60 -6.18 -0.22 -6.38
N VAL A 61 -6.58 -0.02 -7.64
CA VAL A 61 -6.85 -1.13 -8.58
C VAL A 61 -5.58 -1.94 -8.84
N LYS A 62 -4.43 -1.28 -9.02
CA LYS A 62 -3.15 -1.95 -9.24
C LYS A 62 -2.66 -2.70 -8.00
N ILE A 63 -2.81 -2.10 -6.81
CA ILE A 63 -2.50 -2.75 -5.52
C ILE A 63 -3.36 -4.00 -5.38
N LYS A 64 -4.69 -3.87 -5.53
CA LYS A 64 -5.60 -5.02 -5.42
C LYS A 64 -5.23 -6.12 -6.41
N LYS A 65 -5.01 -5.77 -7.68
CA LYS A 65 -4.61 -6.75 -8.70
C LYS A 65 -3.32 -7.48 -8.33
N ALA A 66 -2.32 -6.77 -7.80
CA ALA A 66 -1.08 -7.39 -7.34
C ALA A 66 -1.31 -8.37 -6.17
N LEU A 67 -2.17 -7.99 -5.21
CA LEU A 67 -2.55 -8.85 -4.09
C LEU A 67 -3.33 -10.10 -4.55
N ASP A 68 -4.31 -9.94 -5.45
CA ASP A 68 -5.07 -11.05 -6.05
C ASP A 68 -4.14 -12.03 -6.80
N GLU A 69 -3.10 -11.51 -7.46
CA GLU A 69 -2.05 -12.29 -8.14
C GLU A 69 -0.98 -12.84 -7.18
N ARG A 70 -1.08 -12.59 -5.86
CA ARG A 70 -0.07 -12.91 -4.84
C ARG A 70 1.33 -12.36 -5.13
N LYS A 71 1.41 -11.23 -5.83
CA LYS A 71 2.65 -10.50 -6.14
C LYS A 71 2.87 -9.39 -5.12
N TYR A 72 3.33 -9.77 -3.93
CA TYR A 72 3.40 -8.85 -2.80
C TYR A 72 4.48 -7.78 -2.99
N MET A 73 5.59 -8.08 -3.66
CA MET A 73 6.62 -7.08 -3.98
C MET A 73 6.10 -5.99 -4.92
N ARG A 74 5.24 -6.39 -5.86
CA ARG A 74 4.54 -5.45 -6.74
C ARG A 74 3.53 -4.61 -5.95
N ALA A 75 2.81 -5.21 -5.00
CA ALA A 75 1.92 -4.46 -4.13
C ALA A 75 2.69 -3.41 -3.30
N CYS A 76 3.87 -3.74 -2.75
CA CYS A 76 4.76 -2.79 -2.08
C CYS A 76 5.10 -1.60 -3.00
N ASN A 77 5.51 -1.88 -4.24
CA ASN A 77 5.84 -0.85 -5.23
C ASN A 77 4.65 0.09 -5.53
N GLU A 78 3.46 -0.46 -5.71
CA GLU A 78 2.26 0.34 -6.02
C GLU A 78 1.81 1.20 -4.83
N ILE A 79 1.97 0.72 -3.59
CA ILE A 79 1.71 1.50 -2.38
C ILE A 79 2.73 2.64 -2.25
N ILE A 80 4.02 2.38 -2.48
CA ILE A 80 5.04 3.44 -2.49
C ILE A 80 4.74 4.49 -3.56
N SER A 81 4.33 4.05 -4.75
CA SER A 81 3.89 4.96 -5.82
C SER A 81 2.71 5.81 -5.38
N LEU A 82 1.70 5.21 -4.72
CA LEU A 82 0.56 5.93 -4.18
C LEU A 82 0.99 6.96 -3.11
N ILE A 83 1.91 6.59 -2.22
CA ILE A 83 2.46 7.50 -1.19
C ILE A 83 3.16 8.71 -1.83
N TYR A 84 3.91 8.48 -2.90
CA TYR A 84 4.69 9.52 -3.57
C TYR A 84 3.82 10.51 -4.36
N TYR A 85 2.84 10.01 -5.12
CA TYR A 85 2.06 10.83 -6.04
C TYR A 85 0.81 11.46 -5.43
N GLU A 86 0.18 10.81 -4.45
CA GLU A 86 -1.11 11.21 -3.91
C GLU A 86 -0.99 11.79 -2.48
N PRO A 87 -1.97 12.61 -2.03
CA PRO A 87 -2.06 13.05 -0.64
C PRO A 87 -2.47 11.86 0.26
N PHE A 88 -1.57 10.91 0.46
CA PHE A 88 -1.83 9.58 1.04
C PHE A 88 -2.58 9.61 2.38
N MET A 89 -2.26 10.58 3.24
CA MET A 89 -2.88 10.74 4.55
C MET A 89 -4.28 11.37 4.51
N GLN A 90 -4.78 11.76 3.33
CA GLN A 90 -6.17 12.21 3.17
C GLN A 90 -7.11 11.04 3.49
N GLY A 91 -8.11 11.29 4.34
CA GLY A 91 -8.94 10.24 4.95
C GLY A 91 -9.44 9.17 3.97
N ARG A 92 -9.92 9.56 2.78
CA ARG A 92 -10.39 8.61 1.75
C ARG A 92 -9.29 7.63 1.28
N ILE A 93 -8.06 8.10 1.07
CA ILE A 93 -6.96 7.27 0.58
C ILE A 93 -6.49 6.38 1.73
N TYR A 94 -6.25 6.98 2.89
CA TYR A 94 -5.86 6.31 4.12
C TYR A 94 -6.79 5.14 4.47
N TYR A 95 -8.11 5.39 4.54
CA TYR A 95 -9.08 4.34 4.91
C TYR A 95 -9.24 3.28 3.83
N ASN A 96 -9.18 3.66 2.54
CA ASN A 96 -9.26 2.67 1.46
C ASN A 96 -8.06 1.72 1.45
N VAL A 97 -6.85 2.24 1.67
CA VAL A 97 -5.64 1.41 1.76
C VAL A 97 -5.68 0.51 2.99
N LEU A 98 -6.06 1.03 4.16
CA LEU A 98 -6.22 0.22 5.38
C LEU A 98 -7.21 -0.92 5.19
N ASN A 99 -8.40 -0.62 4.67
CA ASN A 99 -9.45 -1.62 4.46
C ASN A 99 -9.04 -2.67 3.43
N LEU A 100 -8.29 -2.27 2.40
CA LEU A 100 -7.77 -3.20 1.39
C LEU A 100 -6.75 -4.16 2.01
N LEU A 101 -5.75 -3.63 2.73
CA LEU A 101 -4.72 -4.45 3.36
C LEU A 101 -5.28 -5.35 4.48
N GLU A 102 -6.26 -4.86 5.24
CA GLU A 102 -6.93 -5.66 6.26
C GLU A 102 -7.58 -6.90 5.65
N LYS A 103 -8.30 -6.75 4.54
CA LYS A 103 -8.99 -7.85 3.87
C LYS A 103 -8.06 -8.83 3.18
N GLU A 104 -7.08 -8.31 2.43
CA GLU A 104 -6.30 -9.11 1.47
C GLU A 104 -4.95 -9.59 2.03
N VAL A 105 -4.52 -9.09 3.20
CA VAL A 105 -3.20 -9.42 3.76
C VAL A 105 -3.28 -9.89 5.21
N VAL A 106 -4.17 -9.29 6.01
CA VAL A 106 -4.28 -9.60 7.45
C VAL A 106 -5.33 -10.67 7.72
N GLN A 107 -6.49 -10.58 7.08
CA GLN A 107 -7.61 -11.52 7.21
C GLN A 107 -7.56 -12.64 6.18
N ASP A 108 -6.41 -12.87 5.55
CA ASP A 108 -6.20 -13.96 4.61
C ASP A 108 -6.59 -15.28 5.31
N PHE A 109 -7.79 -15.79 4.99
CA PHE A 109 -8.24 -17.11 5.39
C PHE A 109 -7.51 -18.08 4.45
N ASP A 110 -6.46 -18.72 4.98
CA ASP A 110 -5.73 -19.81 4.30
C ASP A 110 -6.68 -20.91 3.80
#